data_AF-A0A3R7XRG1-F1
#
_entry.id   AF-A0A3R7XRG1-F1
#
_cell.length_a   1.000
_cell.length_b   1.000
_cell.length_c   1.000
_cell.angle_alpha   90.00
_cell.angle_beta   90.00
_cell.angle_gamma   90.00
#
_symmetry.space_group_name_H-M   'P 1'
#
loop_
_entity.id
_entity.type
_entity.pdbx_description
1 polymer ?
#
loop_
_entity_poly.entity_id
_entity_poly.type
_entity_poly.pdbx_seq_one_letter_code
_entity_poly.pdbx_strand_id
1 'polypeptide(L)'
;MGRSIGSVRQGGNDLARRWERAARSVRKEEQGSARRLAAMVRAHTGEAFYAFDDPLEAAVWSVLLELVKEADALEQAADEESRAGEERDVDT
;
A
#
# COMPACT_ATOMS: atom_id res chain seq x y z
N MET A 1 2.16 35.74 -7.93
CA MET A 1 1.27 35.26 -6.85
C MET A 1 1.73 33.86 -6.50
N GLY A 2 2.20 33.66 -5.27
CA GLY A 2 2.87 32.44 -4.83
C GLY A 2 1.97 31.22 -4.98
N ARG A 3 2.42 30.23 -5.75
CA ARG A 3 1.79 28.90 -5.76
C ARG A 3 1.97 28.36 -4.36
N SER A 4 0.88 28.11 -3.63
CA SER A 4 0.96 27.37 -2.37
C SER A 4 1.67 26.05 -2.68
N ILE A 5 2.88 25.87 -2.16
CA ILE A 5 3.56 24.58 -2.20
C ILE A 5 2.70 23.69 -1.30
N GLY A 6 1.79 22.92 -1.92
CA GLY A 6 0.97 21.96 -1.19
C GLY A 6 1.92 21.01 -0.47
N SER A 7 1.67 20.75 0.81
CA SER A 7 2.48 19.79 1.57
C SER A 7 2.57 18.45 0.83
N VAL A 8 3.65 17.71 1.02
CA VAL A 8 3.85 16.37 0.44
C VAL A 8 2.68 15.43 0.77
N ARG A 9 2.10 15.60 1.97
CA ARG A 9 0.82 14.98 2.38
C ARG A 9 -0.35 15.33 1.45
N GLN A 10 -0.51 16.60 1.08
CA GLN A 10 -1.56 17.03 0.16
C GLN A 10 -1.32 16.45 -1.24
N GLY A 11 -0.07 16.48 -1.72
CA GLY A 11 0.30 15.87 -3.00
C GLY A 11 0.05 14.36 -3.04
N GLY A 12 0.33 13.64 -1.96
CA GLY A 12 0.03 12.21 -1.81
C GLY A 12 -1.47 11.91 -1.84
N ASN A 13 -2.28 12.73 -1.17
CA ASN A 13 -3.73 12.61 -1.22
C ASN A 13 -4.29 12.90 -2.62
N ASP A 14 -3.73 13.87 -3.34
CA ASP A 14 -4.12 14.18 -4.71
C ASP A 14 -3.72 13.07 -5.70
N LEU A 15 -2.54 12.45 -5.48
CA LEU A 15 -2.11 11.24 -6.18
C LEU A 15 -3.10 10.10 -5.97
N ALA A 16 -3.46 9.77 -4.73
CA ALA A 16 -4.43 8.74 -4.43
C ALA A 16 -5.78 8.97 -5.12
N ARG A 17 -6.31 10.21 -5.09
CA ARG A 17 -7.55 10.58 -5.80
C ARG A 17 -7.43 10.43 -7.33
N ARG A 18 -6.26 10.71 -7.90
CA ARG A 18 -6.02 10.51 -9.34
C ARG A 18 -5.98 9.02 -9.68
N TRP A 19 -5.34 8.21 -8.84
CA TRP A 19 -5.27 6.75 -9.02
C TRP A 19 -6.65 6.09 -8.88
N GLU A 20 -7.50 6.52 -7.93
CA GLU A 20 -8.90 6.09 -7.83
C GLU A 20 -9.72 6.40 -9.10
N ARG A 21 -9.43 7.53 -9.76
CA ARG A 21 -10.04 7.87 -11.05
C ARG A 21 -9.49 7.00 -12.17
N ALA A 22 -8.17 6.81 -12.25
CA ALA A 22 -7.53 5.94 -13.23
C ALA A 22 -7.95 4.47 -13.08
N ALA A 23 -8.26 4.03 -11.86
CA ALA A 23 -8.81 2.69 -11.60
C ALA A 23 -10.17 2.45 -12.30
N ARG A 24 -10.88 3.50 -12.74
CA ARG A 24 -12.12 3.34 -13.52
C ARG A 24 -11.86 3.11 -15.00
N SER A 25 -10.66 3.42 -15.50
CA SER A 25 -10.27 3.24 -16.89
C SER A 25 -9.55 1.92 -17.18
N VAL A 26 -9.23 1.13 -16.15
CA VAL A 26 -8.65 -0.22 -16.32
C VAL A 26 -9.74 -1.30 -16.43
N ARG A 27 -9.34 -2.53 -16.78
CA ARG A 27 -10.26 -3.67 -16.90
C ARG A 27 -10.98 -3.94 -15.57
N LYS A 28 -12.19 -4.52 -15.64
CA LYS A 28 -13.06 -4.68 -14.46
C LYS A 28 -12.39 -5.53 -13.37
N GLU A 29 -11.66 -6.56 -13.76
CA GLU A 29 -10.86 -7.44 -12.90
C GLU A 29 -9.69 -6.71 -12.22
N GLU A 30 -9.14 -5.68 -12.85
CA GLU A 30 -7.98 -4.92 -12.34
C GLU A 30 -8.40 -3.74 -11.46
N GLN A 31 -9.67 -3.33 -11.47
CA GLN A 31 -10.14 -2.15 -10.73
C GLN A 31 -9.97 -2.31 -9.22
N GLY A 32 -10.15 -3.53 -8.70
CA GLY A 32 -9.95 -3.83 -7.28
C GLY A 32 -8.52 -3.55 -6.86
N SER A 33 -7.56 -4.13 -7.58
CA SER A 33 -6.13 -3.93 -7.38
C SER A 33 -5.73 -2.45 -7.54
N ALA A 34 -6.22 -1.79 -8.59
CA ALA A 34 -5.93 -0.38 -8.84
C ALA A 34 -6.45 0.55 -7.74
N ARG A 35 -7.62 0.26 -7.15
CA ARG A 35 -8.14 1.00 -5.98
C ARG A 35 -7.34 0.70 -4.71
N ARG A 36 -6.86 -0.53 -4.54
CA ARG A 36 -6.00 -0.91 -3.41
C ARG A 36 -4.69 -0.13 -3.41
N LEU A 37 -4.08 0.09 -4.57
CA LEU A 37 -2.89 0.95 -4.70
C LEU A 37 -3.15 2.37 -4.17
N ALA A 38 -4.29 2.95 -4.49
CA ALA A 38 -4.65 4.28 -3.98
C ALA A 38 -4.89 4.28 -2.46
N ALA A 39 -5.42 3.19 -1.90
CA ALA A 39 -5.57 3.02 -0.47
C ALA A 39 -4.21 2.91 0.25
N MET A 40 -3.25 2.16 -0.33
CA MET A 40 -1.89 2.03 0.21
C MET A 40 -1.16 3.37 0.27
N VAL A 41 -1.33 4.23 -0.73
CA VAL A 41 -0.80 5.61 -0.67
C VAL A 41 -1.36 6.37 0.52
N ARG A 42 -2.66 6.23 0.81
CA ARG A 42 -3.32 6.94 1.92
C ARG A 42 -2.88 6.42 3.30
N ALA A 43 -2.59 5.13 3.41
CA ALA A 43 -2.20 4.47 4.66
C ALA A 43 -0.99 5.13 5.34
N HIS A 44 -0.09 5.72 4.54
CA HIS A 44 1.16 6.28 5.04
C HIS A 44 1.26 7.80 4.99
N THR A 45 0.18 8.51 4.64
CA THR A 45 0.17 9.99 4.52
C THR A 45 0.50 10.77 5.80
N GLY A 46 0.93 10.11 6.87
CA GLY A 46 1.34 10.63 8.18
C GLY A 46 2.82 11.02 8.28
N GLU A 47 3.48 10.63 9.38
CA GLU A 47 4.82 11.12 9.77
C GLU A 47 5.94 10.77 8.78
N ALA A 48 5.83 9.63 8.09
CA ALA A 48 6.82 9.22 7.09
C ALA A 48 6.87 10.15 5.86
N PHE A 49 5.80 10.91 5.57
CA PHE A 49 5.75 11.80 4.40
C PHE A 49 6.62 13.06 4.56
N TYR A 50 7.01 13.43 5.79
CA TYR A 50 7.92 14.57 6.01
C TYR A 50 9.38 14.25 5.68
N ALA A 51 9.71 12.98 5.47
CA ALA A 51 11.04 12.54 5.05
C ALA A 51 11.26 12.69 3.52
N PHE A 52 10.20 12.98 2.77
CA PHE A 52 10.23 13.10 1.31
C PHE A 52 9.90 14.53 0.91
N ASP A 53 10.57 15.02 -0.15
CA ASP A 53 10.27 16.32 -0.76
C ASP A 53 9.34 16.20 -1.97
N ASP A 54 9.24 14.99 -2.56
CA ASP A 54 8.40 14.70 -3.72
C ASP A 54 7.18 13.83 -3.33
N PRO A 55 5.95 14.27 -3.66
CA PRO A 55 4.74 13.49 -3.37
C PRO A 55 4.65 12.14 -4.08
N LEU A 56 5.25 11.99 -5.26
CA LEU A 56 5.24 10.72 -5.98
C LEU A 56 6.21 9.73 -5.33
N GLU A 57 7.39 10.18 -4.92
CA GLU A 57 8.33 9.39 -4.14
C GLU A 57 7.68 8.84 -2.85
N ALA A 58 7.02 9.71 -2.08
CA ALA A 58 6.32 9.31 -0.86
C ALA A 58 5.18 8.30 -1.15
N ALA A 59 4.43 8.48 -2.23
CA ALA A 59 3.37 7.57 -2.64
C ALA A 59 3.91 6.19 -3.07
N VAL A 60 5.00 6.17 -3.85
CA VAL A 60 5.66 4.92 -4.28
C VAL A 60 6.23 4.18 -3.08
N TRP A 61 6.92 4.88 -2.17
CA TRP A 61 7.42 4.31 -0.93
C TRP A 61 6.31 3.63 -0.12
N SER A 62 5.17 4.31 0.03
CA SER A 62 4.00 3.81 0.76
C SER A 62 3.47 2.50 0.18
N VAL A 63 3.37 2.43 -1.15
CA VAL A 63 2.90 1.22 -1.85
C VAL A 63 3.90 0.08 -1.67
N LEU A 64 5.18 0.34 -1.88
CA LEU A 64 6.22 -0.68 -1.73
C LEU A 64 6.26 -1.24 -0.31
N LEU A 65 6.13 -0.37 0.70
CA LEU A 65 6.12 -0.78 2.10
C LEU A 65 4.92 -1.69 2.42
N GLU A 66 3.73 -1.36 1.92
CA GLU A 66 2.56 -2.21 2.13
C GLU A 66 2.66 -3.54 1.37
N LEU A 67 3.23 -3.55 0.16
CA LEU A 67 3.47 -4.79 -0.58
C LEU A 67 4.45 -5.73 0.13
N VAL A 68 5.52 -5.19 0.73
CA VAL A 68 6.46 -5.98 1.55
C VAL A 68 5.76 -6.55 2.77
N LYS A 69 4.98 -5.74 3.51
CA LYS A 69 4.21 -6.26 4.66
C LYS A 69 3.21 -7.35 4.28
N GLU A 70 2.54 -7.19 3.14
CA GLU A 70 1.61 -8.21 2.64
C GLU A 70 2.35 -9.50 2.28
N ALA A 71 3.53 -9.43 1.69
CA ALA A 71 4.37 -10.59 1.42
C ALA A 71 4.83 -11.27 2.72
N ASP A 72 5.36 -10.50 3.68
CA ASP A 72 5.81 -11.01 4.97
C ASP A 72 4.68 -11.71 5.75
N ALA A 73 3.46 -11.16 5.69
CA ALA A 73 2.29 -11.76 6.35
C ALA A 73 1.87 -13.10 5.70
N LEU A 74 2.02 -13.22 4.38
CA LEU A 74 1.75 -14.48 3.67
C LEU A 74 2.80 -15.55 4.00
N GLU A 75 4.07 -15.16 4.10
CA GLU A 75 5.15 -16.07 4.54
C GLU A 75 4.90 -16.57 5.97
N GLN A 76 4.58 -15.67 6.90
CA GLN A 76 4.27 -16.03 8.29
C GLN A 76 3.07 -16.97 8.40
N ALA A 77 1.99 -16.72 7.64
CA ALA A 77 0.82 -17.58 7.64
C ALA A 77 1.13 -19.01 7.13
N ALA A 78 2.00 -19.14 6.13
CA ALA A 78 2.43 -20.43 5.60
C ALA A 78 3.31 -21.20 6.61
N ASP A 79 4.17 -20.50 7.34
CA ASP A 79 4.99 -21.08 8.40
C ASP A 79 4.14 -21.55 9.59
N GLU A 80 3.12 -20.77 9.98
CA GLU A 80 2.15 -21.14 11.02
C GLU A 80 1.32 -22.38 10.63
N GLU A 81 0.86 -22.46 9.39
CA GLU A 81 0.10 -23.62 8.89
C GLU A 81 0.96 -24.89 8.87
N SER A 82 2.23 -24.77 8.46
CA SER A 82 3.20 -25.87 8.48
C SER A 82 3.43 -26.39 9.90
N ARG A 83 3.66 -25.49 10.86
CA ARG A 83 3.84 -25.84 12.27
C ARG A 83 2.59 -26.48 12.90
N ALA A 84 1.41 -25.97 12.57
CA ALA A 84 0.13 -26.47 13.07
C ALA A 84 -0.29 -27.82 12.45
N GLY A 85 0.27 -28.18 11.28
CA GLY A 85 0.15 -29.52 10.70
C GLY A 85 1.06 -30.52 11.41
N GLU A 86 2.29 -30.11 11.71
CA GLU A 86 3.29 -30.95 12.38
C GLU A 86 2.91 -31.27 13.84
N GLU A 87 2.29 -30.34 14.56
CA GLU A 87 1.75 -30.60 15.92
C GLU A 87 0.52 -31.53 15.92
N ARG A 88 -0.24 -31.63 14.82
CA ARG A 88 -1.39 -32.53 14.70
C ARG A 88 -1.01 -33.97 14.37
N ASP A 89 0.09 -34.17 13.64
CA ASP A 89 0.62 -35.50 13.30
C ASP A 89 1.39 -36.16 14.45
N VAL A 90 1.81 -35.40 15.47
CA VAL A 90 2.53 -35.94 16.66
C VAL A 90 1.56 -36.46 17.74
N ASP A 91 0.30 -36.04 17.71
CA ASP A 91 -0.73 -36.41 18.70
C ASP A 91 -1.69 -37.53 18.21
N THR A 92 -1.37 -38.20 17.09
CA THR A 92 -2.09 -39.35 16.51
C THR A 92 -1.21 -40.60 16.45
#